data_AF-A0AA48R0Q2-F1
#
_entry.id   AF-A0AA48R0Q2-F1
#
_cell.length_a   1.000
_cell.length_b   1.000
_cell.length_c   1.000
_cell.angle_alpha   90.00
_cell.angle_beta   90.00
_cell.angle_gamma   90.00
#
_symmetry.space_group_name_H-M   'P 1'
#
loop_
_entity.id
_entity.type
_entity.pdbx_description
1 polymer ?
#
loop_
_entity_poly.entity_id
_entity_poly.type
_entity_poly.pdbx_seq_one_letter_code
_entity_poly.pdbx_strand_id
1 'polypeptide(L)'
;MRPYFYHLMDSQIACIADQPITKWEEYMVPRFPNEATEAVIFFSGDPRKNAAQFPLIQRESLVDHDSLERLNTPSPQASSLIDFVPEGLPCRAINRSWPKWEQLITSPPRKRKGIRLNLVALGDVGSTLLIGLCLTGNDCIDEIGIYDRSPEKQKRFVLETNQILTFGQSKQTPRVRAIEKEEVFDGDYFVFCASKGIPPLSQTSGDVRMVQFEGNRKILKEYAQMARLNDFQGEFCVVSDPVDPLCLSAYLDSNTYQDHLDYQGLRPEQIHGFGLGVMYARAAYLAESTIGDSEFLTHGRAYGPHGKGLVIANSILEYEEEKSILLTKATLHANHLVREVGFKPYIAPALSSGALSILSMIRGNWHLSANFLGGVYFGAANQLLASGVEFERLTLPVPLMERLKESHHGLEAIL
;
A
#
# COMPACT_ATOMS: atom_id res chain seq x y z
N MET A 1 11.89 -13.96 -37.35
CA MET A 1 12.16 -12.70 -36.62
C MET A 1 10.95 -12.42 -35.77
N ARG A 2 11.06 -12.44 -34.43
CA ARG A 2 9.97 -12.02 -33.54
C ARG A 2 10.14 -10.52 -33.23
N PRO A 3 9.06 -9.74 -33.08
CA PRO A 3 9.03 -8.29 -33.29
C PRO A 3 9.37 -7.49 -32.01
N TYR A 4 10.40 -7.92 -31.26
CA TYR A 4 10.76 -7.26 -30.01
C TYR A 4 11.92 -6.29 -30.21
N PHE A 5 11.81 -5.14 -29.56
CA PHE A 5 12.80 -4.07 -29.61
C PHE A 5 13.58 -4.08 -28.30
N TYR A 6 14.89 -4.29 -28.41
CA TYR A 6 15.81 -4.30 -27.29
C TYR A 6 16.56 -2.98 -27.27
N HIS A 7 16.58 -2.32 -26.12
CA HIS A 7 17.38 -1.12 -25.93
C HIS A 7 18.33 -1.32 -24.75
N LEU A 8 19.62 -1.04 -24.93
CA LEU A 8 20.59 -1.02 -23.84
C LEU A 8 20.88 0.43 -23.47
N MET A 9 20.43 0.84 -22.28
CA MET A 9 20.74 2.16 -21.74
C MET A 9 22.15 2.18 -21.15
N ASP A 10 22.77 3.35 -21.05
CA ASP A 10 24.12 3.55 -20.46
C ASP A 10 24.27 2.98 -19.04
N SER A 11 23.15 2.77 -18.34
CA SER A 11 23.06 2.17 -17.02
C SER A 11 23.03 0.63 -17.01
N GLN A 12 23.33 -0.04 -18.12
CA GLN A 12 23.21 -1.50 -18.29
C GLN A 12 21.79 -2.04 -18.06
N ILE A 13 20.78 -1.20 -18.27
CA ILE A 13 19.37 -1.60 -18.22
C ILE A 13 18.93 -2.03 -19.61
N ALA A 14 18.44 -3.27 -19.72
CA ALA A 14 17.89 -3.81 -20.94
C ALA A 14 16.37 -3.60 -20.98
N CYS A 15 15.89 -2.83 -21.94
CA CYS A 15 14.47 -2.59 -22.13
C CYS A 15 13.92 -3.50 -23.24
N ILE A 16 12.75 -4.09 -23.01
CA ILE A 16 12.02 -4.93 -23.97
C ILE A 16 10.67 -4.29 -24.26
N ALA A 17 10.38 -4.05 -25.54
CA ALA A 17 9.08 -3.57 -26.00
C ALA A 17 8.53 -4.45 -27.14
N ASP A 18 7.20 -4.54 -27.20
CA ASP A 18 6.44 -5.13 -28.32
C ASP A 18 6.30 -4.19 -29.53
N GLN A 19 6.62 -2.91 -29.35
CA GLN A 19 6.61 -1.86 -30.37
C GLN A 19 7.85 -0.98 -30.26
N PRO A 20 8.37 -0.44 -31.38
CA PRO A 20 9.56 0.39 -31.35
C PRO A 20 9.35 1.64 -30.51
N ILE A 21 10.42 2.07 -29.85
CA ILE A 21 10.48 3.36 -29.16
C ILE A 21 11.32 4.28 -30.06
N THR A 22 10.66 5.04 -30.94
CA THR A 22 11.29 5.85 -32.02
C THR A 22 12.42 6.75 -31.52
N LYS A 23 12.24 7.35 -30.34
CA LYS A 23 13.26 8.22 -29.71
C LYS A 23 14.51 7.48 -29.20
N TRP A 24 14.51 6.15 -29.20
CA TRP A 24 15.60 5.30 -28.70
C TRP A 24 16.20 4.40 -29.79
N GLU A 25 16.03 4.77 -31.06
CA GLU A 25 16.62 4.06 -32.19
C GLU A 25 18.15 3.89 -32.04
N GLU A 26 18.83 4.88 -31.45
CA GLU A 26 20.28 4.82 -31.18
C GLU A 26 20.69 3.76 -30.15
N TYR A 27 19.80 3.40 -29.22
CA TYR A 27 20.04 2.37 -28.20
C TYR A 27 19.64 0.97 -28.67
N MET A 28 19.11 0.84 -29.89
CA MET A 28 18.54 -0.41 -30.36
C MET A 28 19.64 -1.46 -30.61
N VAL A 29 19.52 -2.60 -29.95
CA VAL A 29 20.42 -3.74 -30.11
C VAL A 29 19.71 -4.93 -30.78
N PRO A 30 20.42 -5.75 -31.59
CA PRO A 30 19.77 -6.81 -32.37
C PRO A 30 19.28 -8.00 -31.52
N ARG A 31 19.71 -8.09 -30.26
CA ARG A 31 19.34 -9.15 -29.30
C ARG A 31 19.46 -8.63 -27.87
N PHE A 32 18.83 -9.32 -26.92
CA PHE A 32 18.96 -8.99 -25.50
C PHE A 32 20.45 -8.92 -25.07
N PRO A 33 20.88 -7.82 -24.44
CA PRO A 33 22.30 -7.59 -24.11
C PRO A 33 22.74 -8.44 -22.92
N ASN A 34 23.88 -9.13 -23.06
CA ASN A 34 24.40 -10.03 -22.02
C ASN A 34 24.96 -9.28 -20.80
N GLU A 35 25.42 -8.04 -21.00
CA GLU A 35 25.90 -7.17 -19.92
C GLU A 35 24.79 -6.51 -19.09
N ALA A 36 23.52 -6.82 -19.34
CA ALA A 36 22.40 -6.24 -18.60
C ALA A 36 22.44 -6.62 -17.11
N THR A 37 22.21 -5.65 -16.23
CA THR A 37 22.08 -5.88 -14.78
C THR A 37 20.62 -5.92 -14.33
N GLU A 38 19.71 -5.43 -15.16
CA GLU A 38 18.26 -5.43 -14.94
C GLU A 38 17.53 -5.45 -16.29
N ALA A 39 16.36 -6.09 -16.34
CA ALA A 39 15.42 -6.02 -17.45
C ALA A 39 14.17 -5.19 -17.11
N VAL A 40 13.82 -4.28 -18.00
CA VAL A 40 12.58 -3.51 -17.98
C VAL A 40 11.68 -4.00 -19.11
N ILE A 41 10.51 -4.50 -18.76
CA ILE A 41 9.52 -4.97 -19.72
C ILE A 41 8.41 -3.95 -19.85
N PHE A 42 8.21 -3.44 -21.06
CA PHE A 42 7.13 -2.51 -21.33
C PHE A 42 5.84 -3.25 -21.69
N PHE A 43 4.73 -2.71 -21.19
CA PHE A 43 3.38 -3.09 -21.59
C PHE A 43 2.52 -1.82 -21.71
N SER A 44 1.34 -1.95 -22.31
CA SER A 44 0.38 -0.85 -22.45
C SER A 44 -0.95 -1.24 -21.83
N GLY A 45 -1.17 -0.84 -20.58
CA GLY A 45 -2.42 -1.09 -19.85
C GLY A 45 -3.14 0.21 -19.50
N ASP A 46 -4.46 0.20 -19.37
CA ASP A 46 -5.23 1.38 -18.92
C ASP A 46 -4.78 1.81 -17.50
N PRO A 47 -4.27 3.04 -17.29
CA PRO A 47 -3.89 3.54 -15.97
C PRO A 47 -5.01 3.53 -14.92
N ARG A 48 -6.29 3.45 -15.34
CA ARG A 48 -7.41 3.26 -14.40
C ARG A 48 -7.42 1.91 -13.72
N LYS A 49 -6.80 0.91 -14.34
CA LYS A 49 -6.80 -0.47 -13.87
C LYS A 49 -5.40 -1.01 -13.62
N ASN A 50 -4.34 -0.32 -14.05
CA ASN A 50 -2.96 -0.81 -13.98
C ASN A 50 -2.05 0.08 -13.16
N ALA A 51 -1.13 -0.55 -12.43
CA ALA A 51 0.01 0.13 -11.83
C ALA A 51 0.89 0.80 -12.91
N ALA A 52 1.62 1.85 -12.54
CA ALA A 52 2.57 2.48 -13.45
C ALA A 52 3.83 1.63 -13.62
N GLN A 53 4.23 0.91 -12.57
CA GLN A 53 5.25 -0.14 -12.59
C GLN A 53 5.00 -1.20 -11.52
N PHE A 54 5.59 -2.38 -11.70
CA PHE A 54 5.59 -3.44 -10.68
C PHE A 54 6.78 -4.41 -10.84
N PRO A 55 7.26 -5.04 -9.76
CA PRO A 55 8.25 -6.11 -9.82
C PRO A 55 7.77 -7.33 -10.62
N LEU A 56 8.68 -7.97 -11.34
CA LEU A 56 8.47 -9.28 -11.98
C LEU A 56 9.38 -10.31 -11.33
N ILE A 57 8.95 -10.85 -10.18
CA ILE A 57 9.71 -11.88 -9.45
C ILE A 57 9.67 -13.23 -10.18
N GLN A 58 8.48 -13.60 -10.66
CA GLN A 58 8.28 -14.76 -11.53
C GLN A 58 7.95 -14.26 -12.92
N ARG A 59 8.61 -14.83 -13.93
CA ARG A 59 8.55 -14.32 -15.30
C ARG A 59 7.16 -14.42 -15.90
N GLU A 60 6.48 -15.48 -15.50
CA GLU A 60 5.15 -15.88 -15.90
C GLU A 60 4.07 -14.93 -15.37
N SER A 61 4.46 -14.00 -14.50
CA SER A 61 3.60 -12.98 -13.90
C SER A 61 3.26 -11.80 -14.82
N LEU A 62 3.91 -11.68 -15.98
CA LEU A 62 3.64 -10.58 -16.88
C LEU A 62 2.27 -10.74 -17.55
N VAL A 63 1.32 -9.95 -17.08
CA VAL A 63 0.00 -9.75 -17.69
C VAL A 63 -0.15 -8.27 -18.05
N ASP A 64 -0.79 -8.01 -19.18
CA ASP A 64 -1.07 -6.66 -19.71
C ASP A 64 -2.18 -5.92 -18.95
N HIS A 65 -2.79 -6.60 -17.98
CA HIS A 65 -3.79 -6.07 -17.07
C HIS A 65 -3.51 -6.51 -15.64
N ASP A 66 -3.54 -5.56 -14.72
CA ASP A 66 -3.53 -5.81 -13.30
C ASP A 66 -4.91 -6.33 -12.85
N SER A 67 -4.91 -7.33 -11.97
CA SER A 67 -6.12 -8.00 -11.52
C SER A 67 -5.85 -8.78 -10.23
N LEU A 68 -6.93 -9.23 -9.59
CA LEU A 68 -6.86 -10.06 -8.39
C LEU A 68 -6.07 -11.37 -8.59
N GLU A 69 -5.91 -11.84 -9.83
CA GLU A 69 -5.11 -13.04 -10.14
C GLU A 69 -3.62 -12.88 -9.78
N ARG A 70 -3.14 -11.66 -9.49
CA ARG A 70 -1.79 -11.46 -8.95
C ARG A 70 -1.58 -12.04 -7.55
N LEU A 71 -2.66 -12.41 -6.84
CA LEU A 71 -2.57 -13.15 -5.58
C LEU A 71 -2.36 -14.65 -5.81
N ASN A 72 -2.57 -15.14 -7.04
CA ASN A 72 -2.33 -16.52 -7.40
C ASN A 72 -0.90 -16.73 -7.91
N THR A 73 -0.36 -17.92 -7.66
CA THR A 73 0.82 -18.40 -8.38
C THR A 73 0.51 -18.39 -9.89
N PRO A 74 1.35 -17.74 -10.72
CA PRO A 74 1.13 -17.69 -12.16
C PRO A 74 1.05 -19.10 -12.76
N SER A 75 0.12 -19.29 -13.70
CA SER A 75 0.14 -20.51 -14.52
C SER A 75 1.24 -20.42 -15.59
N PRO A 76 1.86 -21.54 -16.01
CA PRO A 76 2.98 -21.53 -16.96
C PRO A 76 2.68 -21.02 -18.39
N GLN A 77 1.49 -20.49 -18.68
CA GLN A 77 1.10 -20.01 -20.02
C GLN A 77 1.62 -18.60 -20.33
N ALA A 78 2.84 -18.30 -19.89
CA ALA A 78 3.42 -16.97 -19.90
C ALA A 78 3.68 -16.38 -21.28
N SER A 79 3.52 -15.07 -21.36
CA SER A 79 3.88 -14.22 -22.50
C SER A 79 5.29 -14.50 -23.03
N SER A 80 5.44 -14.64 -24.35
CA SER A 80 6.74 -14.85 -25.01
C SER A 80 7.69 -13.64 -24.99
N LEU A 81 7.30 -12.54 -24.33
CA LEU A 81 8.11 -11.32 -24.17
C LEU A 81 9.32 -11.52 -23.25
N ILE A 82 9.24 -12.45 -22.29
CA ILE A 82 10.24 -12.65 -21.24
C ILE A 82 11.16 -13.86 -21.47
N ASP A 83 10.85 -14.69 -22.48
CA ASP A 83 11.64 -15.89 -22.83
C ASP A 83 13.13 -15.59 -23.08
N PHE A 84 13.45 -14.35 -23.47
CA PHE A 84 14.80 -13.92 -23.83
C PHE A 84 15.59 -13.29 -22.67
N VAL A 85 14.94 -13.02 -21.53
CA VAL A 85 15.60 -12.50 -20.35
C VAL A 85 16.38 -13.64 -19.69
N PRO A 86 17.67 -13.51 -19.33
CA PRO A 86 18.43 -14.54 -18.62
C PRO A 86 17.85 -14.86 -17.24
N GLU A 87 17.71 -16.15 -16.90
CA GLU A 87 17.18 -16.59 -15.60
C GLU A 87 17.94 -15.95 -14.43
N GLY A 88 17.21 -15.48 -13.42
CA GLY A 88 17.78 -14.78 -12.27
C GLY A 88 18.12 -13.29 -12.49
N LEU A 89 18.00 -12.76 -13.71
CA LEU A 89 18.10 -11.31 -13.93
C LEU A 89 16.90 -10.59 -13.29
N PRO A 90 17.12 -9.55 -12.47
CA PRO A 90 16.02 -8.74 -11.93
C PRO A 90 15.17 -8.16 -13.05
N CYS A 91 13.85 -8.30 -12.92
CA CYS A 91 12.89 -7.83 -13.91
C CYS A 91 11.84 -6.93 -13.25
N ARG A 92 11.42 -5.88 -13.97
CA ARG A 92 10.22 -5.12 -13.64
C ARG A 92 9.42 -4.76 -14.88
N ALA A 93 8.13 -4.54 -14.69
CA ALA A 93 7.23 -4.07 -15.73
C ALA A 93 6.98 -2.57 -15.60
N ILE A 94 6.93 -1.86 -16.73
CA ILE A 94 6.59 -0.43 -16.79
C ILE A 94 5.44 -0.23 -17.80
N ASN A 95 4.40 0.47 -17.36
CA ASN A 95 3.23 0.79 -18.19
C ASN A 95 3.52 2.03 -19.04
N ARG A 96 3.61 1.86 -20.37
CA ARG A 96 3.83 2.96 -21.32
C ARG A 96 2.64 3.91 -21.46
N SER A 97 1.45 3.49 -21.03
CA SER A 97 0.27 4.36 -20.96
C SER A 97 0.35 5.35 -19.80
N TRP A 98 1.28 5.17 -18.86
CA TRP A 98 1.51 6.14 -17.79
C TRP A 98 2.29 7.35 -18.33
N PRO A 99 1.82 8.60 -18.21
CA PRO A 99 2.44 9.74 -18.88
C PRO A 99 3.90 10.02 -18.50
N LYS A 100 4.30 9.64 -17.28
CA LYS A 100 5.68 9.83 -16.76
C LYS A 100 6.50 8.53 -16.79
N TRP A 101 6.17 7.56 -17.67
CA TRP A 101 6.79 6.23 -17.67
C TRP A 101 8.32 6.28 -17.86
N GLU A 102 8.86 7.27 -18.58
CA GLU A 102 10.30 7.38 -18.79
C GLU A 102 11.06 7.58 -17.47
N GLN A 103 10.46 8.29 -16.52
CA GLN A 103 11.08 8.53 -15.21
C GLN A 103 11.22 7.24 -14.40
N LEU A 104 10.50 6.18 -14.77
CA LEU A 104 10.51 4.89 -14.10
C LEU A 104 11.62 3.96 -14.61
N ILE A 105 12.33 4.32 -15.68
CA ILE A 105 13.46 3.55 -16.21
C ILE A 105 14.65 3.61 -15.26
N THR A 106 14.86 4.75 -14.64
CA THR A 106 15.87 4.94 -13.60
C THR A 106 15.18 4.85 -12.25
N SER A 107 15.15 3.65 -11.66
CA SER A 107 14.68 3.49 -10.28
C SER A 107 15.87 3.58 -9.34
N PRO A 108 16.07 4.70 -8.61
CA PRO A 108 17.11 4.75 -7.61
C PRO A 108 16.86 3.71 -6.51
N PRO A 109 17.90 3.25 -5.81
CA PRO A 109 17.73 2.36 -4.66
C PRO A 109 16.78 2.99 -3.65
N ARG A 110 15.79 2.22 -3.22
CA ARG A 110 14.82 2.67 -2.23
C ARG A 110 15.50 2.87 -0.87
N LYS A 111 15.33 4.06 -0.29
CA LYS A 111 15.87 4.41 1.03
C LYS A 111 15.21 3.55 2.12
N ARG A 112 16.04 2.94 2.98
CA ARG A 112 15.60 2.06 4.09
C ARG A 112 15.99 2.58 5.47
N LYS A 113 16.90 3.55 5.53
CA LYS A 113 17.41 4.19 6.74
C LYS A 113 17.49 5.69 6.54
N GLY A 114 17.50 6.43 7.65
CA GLY A 114 17.48 7.88 7.63
C GLY A 114 16.18 8.47 7.12
N ILE A 115 15.07 7.73 7.25
CA ILE A 115 13.76 8.11 6.73
C ILE A 115 13.26 9.40 7.42
N ARG A 116 12.73 10.30 6.60
CA ARG A 116 11.92 11.45 7.02
C ARG A 116 10.46 11.10 6.76
N LEU A 117 9.69 10.93 7.83
CA LEU A 117 8.26 10.58 7.76
C LEU A 117 7.44 11.75 8.27
N ASN A 118 6.46 12.21 7.49
CA ASN A 118 5.56 13.29 7.88
C ASN A 118 4.17 12.74 8.20
N LEU A 119 3.65 13.05 9.38
CA LEU A 119 2.38 12.57 9.89
C LEU A 119 1.39 13.72 10.12
N VAL A 120 0.19 13.55 9.56
CA VAL A 120 -0.90 14.53 9.65
C VAL A 120 -2.02 14.02 10.57
N ALA A 121 -2.44 14.92 11.47
CA ALA A 121 -3.48 14.78 12.47
C ALA A 121 -3.14 13.85 13.64
N LEU A 122 -3.05 14.45 14.83
CA LEU A 122 -2.66 13.85 16.11
C LEU A 122 -3.90 13.52 16.96
N GLY A 123 -4.93 12.94 16.34
CA GLY A 123 -6.07 12.31 17.03
C GLY A 123 -5.67 11.02 17.74
N ASP A 124 -6.64 10.26 18.26
CA ASP A 124 -6.35 9.02 19.01
C ASP A 124 -5.45 8.05 18.23
N VAL A 125 -5.77 7.82 16.95
CA VAL A 125 -4.99 6.95 16.05
C VAL A 125 -3.63 7.56 15.74
N GLY A 126 -3.59 8.81 15.25
CA GLY A 126 -2.34 9.44 14.81
C GLY A 126 -1.33 9.63 15.94
N SER A 127 -1.78 10.00 17.15
CA SER A 127 -0.92 10.11 18.32
C SER A 127 -0.40 8.77 18.83
N THR A 128 -1.25 7.73 18.85
CA THR A 128 -0.82 6.37 19.24
C THR A 128 0.16 5.79 18.21
N LEU A 129 -0.07 6.04 16.93
CA LEU A 129 0.81 5.65 15.84
C LEU A 129 2.16 6.35 15.98
N LEU A 130 2.18 7.67 16.24
CA LEU A 130 3.40 8.44 16.51
C LEU A 130 4.22 7.83 17.65
N ILE A 131 3.58 7.47 18.76
CA ILE A 131 4.25 6.81 19.90
C ILE A 131 4.85 5.46 19.46
N GLY A 132 4.09 4.65 18.71
CA GLY A 132 4.58 3.39 18.17
C GLY A 132 5.82 3.55 17.28
N LEU A 133 5.81 4.53 16.39
CA LEU A 133 6.97 4.87 15.54
C LEU A 133 8.17 5.34 16.36
N CYS A 134 7.95 6.17 17.39
CA CYS A 134 9.03 6.65 18.27
C CYS A 134 9.71 5.48 19.01
N LEU A 135 8.94 4.49 19.46
CA LEU A 135 9.47 3.37 20.23
C LEU A 135 10.15 2.30 19.37
N THR A 136 9.69 2.12 18.12
CA THR A 136 10.05 0.94 17.31
C THR A 136 10.65 1.26 15.95
N GLY A 137 10.83 2.54 15.60
CA GLY A 137 11.37 2.97 14.30
C GLY A 137 12.79 3.54 14.32
N ASN A 138 13.51 3.45 15.44
CA ASN A 138 14.81 4.11 15.65
C ASN A 138 15.94 3.59 14.74
N ASP A 139 15.79 2.42 14.12
CA ASP A 139 16.72 1.78 13.20
C ASP A 139 16.59 2.28 11.75
N CYS A 140 15.43 2.84 11.39
CA CYS A 140 15.12 3.24 10.02
C CYS A 140 14.66 4.70 9.86
N ILE A 141 14.02 5.30 10.87
CA ILE A 141 13.51 6.69 10.84
C ILE A 141 14.47 7.60 11.61
N ASP A 142 14.92 8.67 10.96
CA ASP A 142 15.72 9.72 11.61
C ASP A 142 14.84 10.85 12.15
N GLU A 143 13.78 11.20 11.41
CA GLU A 143 12.91 12.33 11.74
C GLU A 143 11.44 12.03 11.44
N ILE A 144 10.56 12.42 12.36
CA ILE A 144 9.12 12.46 12.17
C ILE A 144 8.65 13.91 12.21
N GLY A 145 8.19 14.44 11.08
CA GLY A 145 7.49 15.71 11.03
C GLY A 145 6.02 15.52 11.41
N ILE A 146 5.49 16.34 12.33
CA ILE A 146 4.09 16.26 12.75
C ILE A 146 3.34 17.55 12.46
N TYR A 147 2.17 17.41 11.83
CA TYR A 147 1.24 18.51 11.57
C TYR A 147 -0.15 18.22 12.16
N ASP A 148 -0.69 19.15 12.94
CA ASP A 148 -2.06 19.15 13.43
C ASP A 148 -2.65 20.56 13.35
N ARG A 149 -3.98 20.66 13.23
CA ARG A 149 -4.67 21.96 13.20
C ARG A 149 -4.61 22.69 14.54
N SER A 150 -4.35 21.99 15.64
CA SER A 150 -4.08 22.60 16.95
C SER A 150 -2.57 22.76 17.16
N PRO A 151 -2.05 23.99 17.14
CA PRO A 151 -0.64 24.26 17.42
C PRO A 151 -0.23 23.80 18.82
N GLU A 152 -1.14 23.87 19.79
CA GLU A 152 -0.90 23.42 21.17
C GLU A 152 -0.73 21.91 21.23
N LYS A 153 -1.57 21.15 20.52
CA LYS A 153 -1.45 19.69 20.43
C LYS A 153 -0.15 19.28 19.74
N GLN A 154 0.18 19.92 18.62
CA GLN A 154 1.43 19.69 17.91
C GLN A 154 2.63 19.98 18.83
N LYS A 155 2.66 21.15 19.49
CA LYS A 155 3.71 21.52 20.45
C LYS A 155 3.83 20.53 21.61
N ARG A 156 2.70 20.08 22.17
CA ARG A 156 2.68 19.06 23.22
C ARG A 156 3.37 17.79 22.76
N PHE A 157 3.03 17.26 21.59
CA PHE A 157 3.64 16.03 21.09
C PHE A 157 5.12 16.21 20.79
N VAL A 158 5.56 17.36 20.25
CA VAL A 158 7.00 17.64 20.11
C VAL A 158 7.70 17.58 21.47
N LEU A 159 7.15 18.23 22.51
CA LEU A 159 7.75 18.25 23.83
C LEU A 159 7.82 16.86 24.46
N GLU A 160 6.72 16.10 24.47
CA GLU A 160 6.63 14.81 25.16
C GLU A 160 7.35 13.70 24.41
N THR A 161 7.18 13.62 23.08
CA THR A 161 7.81 12.54 22.30
C THR A 161 9.32 12.66 22.32
N ASN A 162 9.90 13.88 22.28
CA ASN A 162 11.34 14.10 22.42
C ASN A 162 11.89 13.91 23.86
N GLN A 163 11.12 13.33 24.76
CA GLN A 163 11.57 12.89 26.09
C GLN A 163 11.57 11.35 26.23
N ILE A 164 11.14 10.63 25.19
CA ILE A 164 11.17 9.16 25.14
C ILE A 164 12.61 8.71 24.86
N LEU A 165 13.31 8.21 25.88
CA LEU A 165 14.69 7.73 25.76
C LEU A 165 14.87 6.40 26.50
N THR A 166 15.50 5.42 25.84
CA THR A 166 15.86 4.16 26.50
C THR A 166 17.11 4.37 27.36
N PHE A 167 17.12 3.86 28.59
CA PHE A 167 18.29 3.92 29.47
C PHE A 167 19.54 3.38 28.76
N GLY A 168 20.61 4.18 28.74
CA GLY A 168 21.88 3.83 28.08
C GLY A 168 21.99 4.23 26.60
N GLN A 169 20.93 4.77 25.97
CA GLN A 169 21.05 5.35 24.63
C GLN A 169 21.69 6.74 24.67
N SER A 170 22.61 7.01 23.74
CA SER A 170 23.33 8.29 23.62
C SER A 170 22.55 9.36 22.85
N LYS A 171 21.56 8.95 22.06
CA LYS A 171 20.73 9.85 21.25
C LYS A 171 19.32 9.28 21.19
N GLN A 172 18.35 10.19 21.26
CA GLN A 172 16.98 9.87 20.92
C GLN A 172 16.77 9.87 19.41
N THR A 173 16.25 8.76 18.89
CA THR A 173 15.79 8.61 17.51
C THR A 173 14.51 7.78 17.46
N PRO A 174 13.55 8.08 16.56
CA PRO A 174 13.52 9.24 15.67
C PRO A 174 13.32 10.57 16.42
N ARG A 175 13.82 11.68 15.86
CA ARG A 175 13.54 13.03 16.36
C ARG A 175 12.16 13.46 15.87
N VAL A 176 11.36 14.10 16.72
CA VAL A 176 10.04 14.60 16.31
C VAL A 176 10.09 16.12 16.18
N ARG A 177 9.64 16.67 15.04
CA ARG A 177 9.56 18.12 14.85
C ARG A 177 8.15 18.55 14.43
N ALA A 178 7.77 19.74 14.88
CA ALA A 178 6.63 20.45 14.31
C ALA A 178 6.96 20.82 12.85
N ILE A 179 6.01 20.61 11.95
CA ILE A 179 6.08 21.06 10.56
C ILE A 179 4.87 21.92 10.23
N GLU A 180 5.01 22.79 9.26
CA GLU A 180 3.91 23.51 8.66
C GLU A 180 3.20 22.64 7.61
N LYS A 181 1.98 23.04 7.24
CA LYS A 181 1.17 22.28 6.29
C LYS A 181 1.87 22.11 4.95
N GLU A 182 2.58 23.13 4.50
CA GLU A 182 3.27 23.18 3.22
C GLU A 182 4.46 22.21 3.18
N GLU A 183 4.99 21.82 4.34
CA GLU A 183 6.13 20.91 4.47
C GLU A 183 5.74 19.43 4.50
N VAL A 184 4.44 19.08 4.50
CA VAL A 184 4.01 17.68 4.69
C VAL A 184 4.53 16.71 3.62
N PHE A 185 4.91 17.21 2.44
CA PHE A 185 5.52 16.43 1.35
C PHE A 185 7.05 16.59 1.25
N ASP A 186 7.69 17.32 2.17
CA ASP A 186 9.15 17.35 2.34
C ASP A 186 9.60 16.16 3.22
N GLY A 187 9.56 14.97 2.63
CA GLY A 187 9.91 13.72 3.29
C GLY A 187 9.89 12.52 2.34
N ASP A 188 10.22 11.36 2.88
CA ASP A 188 10.19 10.08 2.15
C ASP A 188 8.80 9.40 2.25
N TYR A 189 8.08 9.64 3.35
CA TYR A 189 6.75 9.08 3.62
C TYR A 189 5.80 10.16 4.12
N PHE A 190 4.57 10.16 3.61
CA PHE A 190 3.45 10.97 4.10
C PHE A 190 2.40 10.05 4.72
N VAL A 191 1.95 10.33 5.94
CA VAL A 191 0.98 9.52 6.69
C VAL A 191 -0.27 10.35 7.03
N PHE A 192 -1.39 9.97 6.44
CA PHE A 192 -2.68 10.62 6.63
C PHE A 192 -3.52 9.90 7.71
N CYS A 193 -3.68 10.55 8.87
CA CYS A 193 -4.53 10.08 9.97
C CYS A 193 -5.72 11.02 10.26
N ALA A 194 -6.00 11.98 9.38
CA ALA A 194 -7.08 12.95 9.61
C ALA A 194 -8.46 12.32 9.39
N SER A 195 -9.39 12.60 10.30
CA SER A 195 -10.79 12.21 10.15
C SER A 195 -11.68 13.37 10.56
N LYS A 196 -12.72 13.63 9.77
CA LYS A 196 -13.92 14.33 10.23
C LYS A 196 -14.62 13.41 11.23
N GLY A 197 -14.87 13.88 12.45
CA GLY A 197 -15.57 13.08 13.45
C GLY A 197 -16.93 12.64 12.91
N ILE A 198 -17.29 11.37 13.12
CA ILE A 198 -18.63 10.88 12.79
C ILE A 198 -19.56 11.30 13.92
N PRO A 199 -20.71 11.94 13.64
CA PRO A 199 -21.74 12.18 14.65
C PRO A 199 -22.20 10.84 15.27
N PRO A 200 -22.77 10.86 16.49
CA PRO A 200 -23.38 9.67 17.08
C PRO A 200 -24.39 9.03 16.11
N LEU A 201 -24.53 7.69 16.17
CA LEU A 201 -25.48 6.93 15.34
C LEU A 201 -26.93 7.45 15.49
N SER A 202 -27.27 8.03 16.63
CA SER A 202 -28.58 8.64 16.90
C SER A 202 -28.86 9.93 16.10
N GLN A 203 -27.84 10.51 15.46
CA GLN A 203 -27.92 11.79 14.73
C GLN A 203 -27.55 11.66 13.25
N THR A 204 -27.24 10.45 12.77
CA THR A 204 -26.79 10.22 11.39
C THR A 204 -27.88 9.52 10.59
N SER A 205 -28.46 10.19 9.60
CA SER A 205 -29.33 9.57 8.59
C SER A 205 -28.49 9.11 7.39
N GLY A 206 -28.66 7.86 6.96
CA GLY A 206 -27.94 7.27 5.82
C GLY A 206 -26.84 6.28 6.20
N ASP A 207 -26.09 5.80 5.20
CA ASP A 207 -24.96 4.89 5.42
C ASP A 207 -23.80 5.66 6.07
N VAL A 208 -23.56 5.37 7.35
CA VAL A 208 -22.51 5.99 8.18
C VAL A 208 -21.14 5.91 7.51
N ARG A 209 -20.84 4.81 6.79
CA ARG A 209 -19.56 4.63 6.11
C ARG A 209 -19.41 5.59 4.93
N MET A 210 -20.51 5.88 4.22
CA MET A 210 -20.50 6.85 3.13
C MET A 210 -20.38 8.29 3.64
N VAL A 211 -21.08 8.64 4.72
CA VAL A 211 -20.95 9.96 5.37
C VAL A 211 -19.51 10.19 5.84
N GLN A 212 -18.90 9.18 6.44
CA GLN A 212 -17.49 9.22 6.85
C GLN A 212 -16.56 9.37 5.64
N PHE A 213 -16.80 8.60 4.58
CA PHE A 213 -16.04 8.68 3.34
C PHE A 213 -16.06 10.08 2.73
N GLU A 214 -17.24 10.67 2.52
CA GLU A 214 -17.37 12.02 1.94
C GLU A 214 -16.66 13.07 2.80
N GLY A 215 -16.82 12.98 4.12
CA GLY A 215 -16.18 13.88 5.07
C GLY A 215 -14.65 13.81 5.02
N ASN A 216 -14.10 12.60 4.98
CA ASN A 216 -12.67 12.36 4.99
C ASN A 216 -12.04 12.60 3.62
N ARG A 217 -12.73 12.23 2.53
CA ARG A 217 -12.30 12.52 1.16
C ARG A 217 -12.13 14.01 0.93
N LYS A 218 -13.03 14.84 1.46
CA LYS A 218 -12.93 16.31 1.32
C LYS A 218 -11.63 16.86 1.94
N ILE A 219 -11.17 16.28 3.04
CA ILE A 219 -9.89 16.64 3.66
C ILE A 219 -8.72 16.07 2.85
N LEU A 220 -8.81 14.80 2.47
CA LEU A 220 -7.77 14.08 1.72
C LEU A 220 -7.49 14.70 0.35
N LYS A 221 -8.53 15.18 -0.35
CA LYS A 221 -8.43 15.81 -1.67
C LYS A 221 -7.43 16.95 -1.70
N GLU A 222 -7.38 17.76 -0.64
CA GLU A 222 -6.42 18.85 -0.53
C GLU A 222 -4.97 18.32 -0.49
N TYR A 223 -4.70 17.29 0.31
CA TYR A 223 -3.39 16.65 0.37
C TYR A 223 -3.03 15.92 -0.92
N ALA A 224 -3.98 15.28 -1.59
CA ALA A 224 -3.76 14.63 -2.88
C ALA A 224 -3.35 15.66 -3.97
N GLN A 225 -3.99 16.83 -3.98
CA GLN A 225 -3.62 17.94 -4.86
C GLN A 225 -2.26 18.54 -4.50
N MET A 226 -1.96 18.70 -3.20
CA MET A 226 -0.64 19.13 -2.75
C MET A 226 0.45 18.13 -3.14
N ALA A 227 0.21 16.82 -3.06
CA ALA A 227 1.16 15.79 -3.49
C ALA A 227 1.50 15.94 -4.97
N ARG A 228 0.49 16.19 -5.82
CA ARG A 228 0.66 16.50 -7.23
C ARG A 228 1.48 17.78 -7.44
N LEU A 229 1.13 18.87 -6.77
CA LEU A 229 1.79 20.18 -6.93
C LEU A 229 3.27 20.15 -6.50
N ASN A 230 3.61 19.33 -5.52
CA ASN A 230 4.98 19.12 -5.05
C ASN A 230 5.73 18.02 -5.82
N ASP A 231 5.12 17.41 -6.84
CA ASP A 231 5.66 16.25 -7.57
C ASP A 231 6.20 15.17 -6.62
N PHE A 232 5.42 14.84 -5.58
CA PHE A 232 5.87 14.00 -4.47
C PHE A 232 6.24 12.58 -4.96
N GLN A 233 7.51 12.21 -4.77
CA GLN A 233 8.06 10.91 -5.18
C GLN A 233 8.09 9.87 -4.07
N GLY A 234 7.75 10.24 -2.83
CA GLY A 234 7.70 9.33 -1.69
C GLY A 234 6.43 8.48 -1.64
N GLU A 235 6.20 7.85 -0.47
CA GLU A 235 5.06 6.96 -0.25
C GLU A 235 3.90 7.65 0.49
N PHE A 236 2.69 7.46 -0.03
CA PHE A 236 1.46 8.08 0.46
C PHE A 236 0.63 7.06 1.27
N CYS A 237 0.75 7.13 2.59
CA CYS A 237 0.13 6.19 3.52
C CYS A 237 -1.20 6.72 4.04
N VAL A 238 -2.29 5.99 3.82
CA VAL A 238 -3.63 6.31 4.32
C VAL A 238 -3.97 5.39 5.49
N VAL A 239 -4.23 5.97 6.66
CA VAL A 239 -4.65 5.22 7.87
C VAL A 239 -6.13 5.49 8.20
N SER A 240 -6.66 6.63 7.75
CA SER A 240 -8.04 7.04 8.02
C SER A 240 -9.08 6.14 7.34
N ASP A 241 -10.20 5.92 8.02
CA ASP A 241 -11.33 5.15 7.49
C ASP A 241 -12.27 6.00 6.59
N PRO A 242 -12.96 5.38 5.61
CA PRO A 242 -12.73 4.03 5.11
C PRO A 242 -11.46 3.99 4.25
N VAL A 243 -10.48 3.18 4.66
CA VAL A 243 -9.10 3.22 4.14
C VAL A 243 -9.04 2.99 2.64
N ASP A 244 -9.66 1.92 2.16
CA ASP A 244 -9.50 1.47 0.78
C ASP A 244 -10.13 2.43 -0.24
N PRO A 245 -11.38 2.92 -0.05
CA PRO A 245 -11.96 3.97 -0.90
C PRO A 245 -11.21 5.30 -0.84
N LEU A 246 -10.63 5.65 0.32
CA LEU A 246 -9.81 6.85 0.45
C LEU A 246 -8.50 6.75 -0.32
N CYS A 247 -7.87 5.57 -0.38
CA CYS A 247 -6.70 5.35 -1.23
C CYS A 247 -7.03 5.59 -2.71
N LEU A 248 -8.16 5.07 -3.19
CA LEU A 248 -8.56 5.34 -4.57
C LEU A 248 -8.89 6.83 -4.78
N SER A 249 -9.51 7.47 -3.80
CA SER A 249 -9.77 8.91 -3.87
C SER A 249 -8.48 9.72 -3.94
N ALA A 250 -7.43 9.36 -3.19
CA ALA A 250 -6.11 10.01 -3.30
C ALA A 250 -5.51 9.84 -4.70
N TYR A 251 -5.64 8.63 -5.28
CA TYR A 251 -5.20 8.37 -6.64
C TYR A 251 -5.96 9.25 -7.65
N LEU A 252 -7.30 9.21 -7.65
CA LEU A 252 -8.11 9.94 -8.61
C LEU A 252 -7.98 11.46 -8.42
N ASP A 253 -8.05 11.95 -7.18
CA ASP A 253 -8.04 13.38 -6.89
C ASP A 253 -6.67 14.02 -7.15
N SER A 254 -5.55 13.28 -7.01
CA SER A 254 -4.22 13.77 -7.40
C SER A 254 -3.99 13.74 -8.93
N ASN A 255 -4.70 12.86 -9.64
CA ASN A 255 -4.58 12.70 -11.10
C ASN A 255 -5.68 13.42 -11.89
N THR A 256 -6.56 14.16 -11.21
CA THR A 256 -7.61 14.97 -11.84
C THR A 256 -7.18 16.43 -11.93
N TYR A 257 -7.20 16.99 -13.13
CA TYR A 257 -7.00 18.41 -13.40
C TYR A 257 -8.10 18.88 -14.35
N GLN A 258 -8.72 20.04 -14.09
CA GLN A 258 -9.82 20.57 -14.91
C GLN A 258 -10.90 19.51 -15.26
N ASP A 259 -11.27 18.69 -14.28
CA ASP A 259 -12.27 17.61 -14.40
C ASP A 259 -11.91 16.46 -15.37
N HIS A 260 -10.66 16.34 -15.80
CA HIS A 260 -10.14 15.19 -16.55
C HIS A 260 -9.05 14.44 -15.79
N LEU A 261 -8.97 13.12 -15.98
CA LEU A 261 -7.82 12.34 -15.53
C LEU A 261 -6.66 12.51 -16.52
N ASP A 262 -5.58 13.13 -16.08
CA ASP A 262 -4.36 13.32 -16.88
C ASP A 262 -3.16 12.50 -16.39
N TYR A 263 -3.31 11.81 -15.27
CA TYR A 263 -2.31 10.91 -14.68
C TYR A 263 -0.95 11.57 -14.38
N GLN A 264 -0.95 12.87 -14.05
CA GLN A 264 0.27 13.63 -13.70
C GLN A 264 0.54 13.73 -12.19
N GLY A 265 -0.29 13.09 -11.35
CA GLY A 265 -0.19 13.07 -9.89
C GLY A 265 0.50 11.82 -9.34
N LEU A 266 -0.03 11.28 -8.24
CA LEU A 266 0.51 10.09 -7.57
C LEU A 266 0.35 8.87 -8.46
N ARG A 267 1.40 8.04 -8.55
CA ARG A 267 1.29 6.70 -9.12
C ARG A 267 0.44 5.82 -8.19
N PRO A 268 -0.35 4.89 -8.74
CA PRO A 268 -1.19 4.01 -7.93
C PRO A 268 -0.38 3.16 -6.93
N GLU A 269 0.81 2.68 -7.30
CA GLU A 269 1.67 1.89 -6.42
C GLU A 269 2.43 2.70 -5.35
N GLN A 270 2.32 4.04 -5.34
CA GLN A 270 2.84 4.90 -4.26
C GLN A 270 1.86 5.05 -3.09
N ILE A 271 0.61 4.63 -3.26
CA ILE A 271 -0.44 4.82 -2.27
C ILE A 271 -0.66 3.50 -1.52
N HIS A 272 -0.70 3.58 -0.19
CA HIS A 272 -0.82 2.40 0.66
C HIS A 272 -1.89 2.60 1.73
N GLY A 273 -2.84 1.68 1.79
CA GLY A 273 -3.92 1.67 2.78
C GLY A 273 -3.61 0.82 4.00
N PHE A 274 -3.60 1.40 5.19
CA PHE A 274 -3.28 0.73 6.43
C PHE A 274 -4.52 0.43 7.27
N GLY A 275 -5.22 -0.65 6.91
CA GLY A 275 -6.38 -1.14 7.66
C GLY A 275 -6.39 -2.65 7.91
N LEU A 276 -5.69 -3.45 7.09
CA LEU A 276 -5.76 -4.91 7.15
C LEU A 276 -4.98 -5.52 8.33
N GLY A 277 -3.88 -4.90 8.77
CA GLY A 277 -3.03 -5.43 9.85
C GLY A 277 -3.77 -5.71 11.16
N VAL A 278 -4.65 -4.80 11.58
CA VAL A 278 -5.50 -5.01 12.77
C VAL A 278 -6.56 -6.09 12.56
N MET A 279 -7.03 -6.29 11.32
CA MET A 279 -8.00 -7.35 11.03
C MET A 279 -7.34 -8.72 11.15
N TYR A 280 -6.13 -8.87 10.64
CA TYR A 280 -5.33 -10.07 10.88
C TYR A 280 -5.02 -10.28 12.37
N ALA A 281 -4.59 -9.24 13.09
CA ALA A 281 -4.30 -9.35 14.52
C ALA A 281 -5.54 -9.76 15.34
N ARG A 282 -6.72 -9.27 14.98
CA ARG A 282 -8.00 -9.67 15.58
C ARG A 282 -8.35 -11.13 15.26
N ALA A 283 -8.16 -11.55 14.02
CA ALA A 283 -8.37 -12.94 13.63
C ALA A 283 -7.43 -13.87 14.41
N ALA A 284 -6.15 -13.51 14.52
CA ALA A 284 -5.17 -14.27 15.29
C ALA A 284 -5.54 -14.38 16.78
N TYR A 285 -6.01 -13.28 17.38
CA TYR A 285 -6.48 -13.29 18.77
C TYR A 285 -7.70 -14.20 18.98
N LEU A 286 -8.58 -14.31 17.98
CA LEU A 286 -9.85 -15.03 18.09
C LEU A 286 -9.80 -16.47 17.58
N ALA A 287 -8.81 -16.85 16.79
CA ALA A 287 -8.74 -18.13 16.06
C ALA A 287 -8.98 -19.35 16.98
N GLU A 288 -8.19 -19.50 18.04
CA GLU A 288 -8.32 -20.61 18.99
C GLU A 288 -9.73 -20.67 19.61
N SER A 289 -10.22 -19.55 20.14
CA SER A 289 -11.52 -19.49 20.82
C SER A 289 -12.73 -19.66 19.89
N THR A 290 -12.58 -19.35 18.60
CA THR A 290 -13.68 -19.29 17.62
C THR A 290 -13.75 -20.55 16.76
N ILE A 291 -12.60 -21.07 16.33
CA ILE A 291 -12.51 -22.19 15.38
C ILE A 291 -11.58 -23.32 15.85
N GLY A 292 -11.00 -23.22 17.06
CA GLY A 292 -10.08 -24.22 17.60
C GLY A 292 -8.76 -24.34 16.82
N ASP A 293 -8.30 -23.24 16.22
CA ASP A 293 -7.10 -23.19 15.38
C ASP A 293 -5.96 -22.45 16.08
N SER A 294 -5.00 -23.23 16.60
CA SER A 294 -3.78 -22.73 17.24
C SER A 294 -2.66 -22.36 16.26
N GLU A 295 -2.82 -22.71 14.98
CA GLU A 295 -1.81 -22.55 13.93
C GLU A 295 -2.11 -21.40 12.96
N PHE A 296 -3.17 -20.62 13.22
CA PHE A 296 -3.56 -19.45 12.42
C PHE A 296 -2.40 -18.47 12.19
N LEU A 297 -1.49 -18.29 13.16
CA LEU A 297 -0.34 -17.38 12.99
C LEU A 297 0.63 -17.85 11.89
N THR A 298 0.69 -19.15 11.63
CA THR A 298 1.56 -19.74 10.61
C THR A 298 0.87 -19.78 9.25
N HIS A 299 -0.39 -20.23 9.23
CA HIS A 299 -1.08 -20.57 7.98
C HIS A 299 -2.25 -19.65 7.64
N GLY A 300 -2.73 -18.85 8.58
CA GLY A 300 -3.84 -17.92 8.37
C GLY A 300 -3.45 -16.72 7.53
N ARG A 301 -4.43 -16.19 6.79
CA ARG A 301 -4.27 -14.97 5.98
C ARG A 301 -5.50 -14.08 6.07
N ALA A 302 -5.28 -12.78 5.89
CA ALA A 302 -6.33 -11.78 5.79
C ALA A 302 -6.24 -11.11 4.41
N TYR A 303 -7.41 -10.86 3.81
CA TYR A 303 -7.55 -10.24 2.50
C TYR A 303 -8.72 -9.27 2.45
N GLY A 304 -8.71 -8.41 1.44
CA GLY A 304 -9.79 -7.48 1.14
C GLY A 304 -9.79 -6.22 2.01
N PRO A 305 -10.89 -5.46 1.98
CA PRO A 305 -10.96 -4.15 2.60
C PRO A 305 -11.02 -4.18 4.12
N HIS A 306 -10.71 -3.03 4.74
CA HIS A 306 -10.97 -2.83 6.16
C HIS A 306 -12.49 -2.70 6.42
N GLY A 307 -13.10 -3.79 6.88
CA GLY A 307 -14.53 -3.87 7.22
C GLY A 307 -15.33 -4.72 6.23
N LYS A 308 -16.49 -4.23 5.77
CA LYS A 308 -17.37 -5.01 4.86
C LYS A 308 -16.59 -5.45 3.62
N GLY A 309 -16.58 -6.76 3.35
CA GLY A 309 -15.78 -7.38 2.29
C GLY A 309 -14.51 -8.09 2.79
N LEU A 310 -14.12 -7.93 4.07
CA LEU A 310 -13.00 -8.68 4.65
C LEU A 310 -13.15 -10.18 4.42
N VAL A 311 -12.04 -10.84 4.08
CA VAL A 311 -11.93 -12.30 4.03
C VAL A 311 -10.78 -12.74 4.93
N ILE A 312 -11.09 -13.59 5.91
CA ILE A 312 -10.08 -14.34 6.67
C ILE A 312 -10.08 -15.77 6.14
N ALA A 313 -8.90 -16.26 5.77
CA ALA A 313 -8.62 -17.67 5.53
C ALA A 313 -8.02 -18.26 6.80
N ASN A 314 -8.63 -19.31 7.36
CA ASN A 314 -8.10 -20.00 8.55
C ASN A 314 -6.70 -20.56 8.27
N SER A 315 -6.52 -21.16 7.10
CA SER A 315 -5.26 -21.72 6.63
C SER A 315 -5.19 -21.63 5.11
N ILE A 316 -4.00 -21.31 4.57
CA ILE A 316 -3.69 -21.43 3.13
C ILE A 316 -3.22 -22.82 2.73
N LEU A 317 -2.92 -23.70 3.70
CA LEU A 317 -2.52 -25.09 3.46
C LEU A 317 -3.72 -26.05 3.60
N GLU A 318 -4.50 -25.87 4.66
CA GLU A 318 -5.67 -26.69 5.02
C GLU A 318 -6.90 -25.80 5.12
N TYR A 319 -7.27 -25.18 3.99
CA TYR A 319 -8.39 -24.25 3.95
C TYR A 319 -9.71 -24.95 4.24
N GLU A 320 -10.41 -24.45 5.26
CA GLU A 320 -11.75 -24.88 5.63
C GLU A 320 -12.69 -23.67 5.53
N GLU A 321 -13.64 -23.75 4.59
CA GLU A 321 -14.51 -22.62 4.27
C GLU A 321 -15.38 -22.18 5.44
N GLU A 322 -16.01 -23.13 6.15
CA GLU A 322 -16.90 -22.83 7.28
C GLU A 322 -16.15 -22.13 8.42
N LYS A 323 -14.95 -22.63 8.77
CA LYS A 323 -14.07 -22.01 9.77
C LYS A 323 -13.65 -20.62 9.34
N SER A 324 -13.23 -20.47 8.08
CA SER A 324 -12.83 -19.19 7.50
C SER A 324 -13.96 -18.16 7.56
N ILE A 325 -15.21 -18.55 7.22
CA ILE A 325 -16.38 -17.69 7.30
C ILE A 325 -16.69 -17.32 8.76
N LEU A 326 -16.66 -18.28 9.68
CA LEU A 326 -16.92 -18.05 11.10
C LEU A 326 -15.89 -17.07 11.69
N LEU A 327 -14.60 -17.28 11.43
CA LEU A 327 -13.52 -16.41 11.90
C LEU A 327 -13.60 -15.02 11.24
N THR A 328 -13.96 -14.93 9.96
CA THR A 328 -14.22 -13.64 9.29
C THR A 328 -15.31 -12.85 10.01
N LYS A 329 -16.44 -13.50 10.34
CA LYS A 329 -17.54 -12.87 11.08
C LYS A 329 -17.09 -12.41 12.47
N ALA A 330 -16.40 -13.25 13.23
CA ALA A 330 -15.90 -12.89 14.56
C ALA A 330 -14.93 -11.70 14.50
N THR A 331 -14.03 -11.69 13.51
CA THR A 331 -13.05 -10.61 13.30
C THR A 331 -13.71 -9.27 12.99
N LEU A 332 -14.77 -9.26 12.17
CA LEU A 332 -15.55 -8.06 11.88
C LEU A 332 -16.24 -7.49 13.13
N HIS A 333 -16.65 -8.36 14.05
CA HIS A 333 -17.32 -7.97 15.29
C HIS A 333 -16.35 -7.60 16.43
N ALA A 334 -15.06 -7.89 16.30
CA ALA A 334 -14.08 -7.70 17.37
C ALA A 334 -13.96 -6.23 17.85
N ASN A 335 -14.29 -5.26 17.01
CA ASN A 335 -14.33 -3.85 17.39
C ASN A 335 -15.51 -3.52 18.34
N HIS A 336 -16.58 -4.31 18.35
CA HIS A 336 -17.72 -4.15 19.26
C HIS A 336 -17.36 -4.58 20.67
N LEU A 337 -16.51 -5.60 20.85
CA LEU A 337 -16.01 -6.02 22.16
C LEU A 337 -15.35 -4.86 22.94
N VAL A 338 -14.59 -4.02 22.24
CA VAL A 338 -13.96 -2.82 22.86
C VAL A 338 -15.00 -1.73 23.18
N ARG A 339 -16.05 -1.62 22.36
CA ARG A 339 -17.15 -0.67 22.60
C ARG A 339 -18.05 -1.09 23.76
N GLU A 340 -18.27 -2.39 23.93
CA GLU A 340 -19.06 -2.96 25.03
C GLU A 340 -18.42 -2.66 26.39
N VAL A 341 -17.09 -2.60 26.46
CA VAL A 341 -16.37 -2.15 27.67
C VAL A 341 -16.27 -0.61 27.78
N GLY A 342 -16.91 0.14 26.89
CA GLY A 342 -17.06 1.59 26.97
C GLY A 342 -15.99 2.43 26.24
N PHE A 343 -15.13 1.82 25.43
CA PHE A 343 -14.01 2.51 24.79
C PHE A 343 -14.07 2.50 23.26
N LYS A 344 -13.50 3.55 22.64
CA LYS A 344 -13.29 3.60 21.20
C LYS A 344 -12.10 2.71 20.82
N PRO A 345 -12.22 1.80 19.82
CA PRO A 345 -11.09 0.99 19.38
C PRO A 345 -10.15 1.82 18.48
N TYR A 346 -9.00 2.23 19.01
CA TYR A 346 -7.97 2.94 18.23
C TYR A 346 -6.54 2.44 18.46
N ILE A 347 -6.25 1.80 19.61
CA ILE A 347 -4.89 1.37 19.98
C ILE A 347 -4.38 0.28 19.02
N ALA A 348 -5.08 -0.85 18.93
CA ALA A 348 -4.69 -1.93 18.02
C ALA A 348 -4.68 -1.49 16.54
N PRO A 349 -5.65 -0.70 16.02
CA PRO A 349 -5.54 -0.11 14.69
C PRO A 349 -4.27 0.72 14.48
N ALA A 350 -3.96 1.63 15.42
CA ALA A 350 -2.80 2.51 15.31
C ALA A 350 -1.46 1.77 15.35
N LEU A 351 -1.37 0.68 16.13
CA LEU A 351 -0.15 -0.10 16.28
C LEU A 351 -0.03 -1.20 15.21
N SER A 352 -1.03 -2.06 15.06
CA SER A 352 -0.97 -3.21 14.14
C SER A 352 -1.11 -2.81 12.68
N SER A 353 -2.06 -1.94 12.32
CA SER A 353 -2.18 -1.45 10.94
C SER A 353 -1.26 -0.26 10.67
N GLY A 354 -1.09 0.64 11.64
CA GLY A 354 -0.26 1.83 11.48
C GLY A 354 1.22 1.53 11.66
N ALA A 355 1.72 1.65 12.89
CA ALA A 355 3.16 1.65 13.18
C ALA A 355 3.87 0.38 12.68
N LEU A 356 3.38 -0.82 13.01
CA LEU A 356 4.06 -2.07 12.66
C LEU A 356 4.08 -2.33 11.15
N SER A 357 2.95 -2.13 10.45
CA SER A 357 2.92 -2.30 9.00
C SER A 357 3.73 -1.24 8.26
N ILE A 358 3.66 0.05 8.65
CA ILE A 358 4.45 1.11 8.02
C ILE A 358 5.95 0.86 8.23
N LEU A 359 6.38 0.48 9.43
CA LEU A 359 7.79 0.17 9.69
C LEU A 359 8.25 -1.07 8.94
N SER A 360 7.38 -2.08 8.81
CA SER A 360 7.67 -3.27 7.99
C SER A 360 7.82 -2.89 6.52
N MET A 361 6.94 -2.04 5.99
CA MET A 361 7.04 -1.48 4.64
C MET A 361 8.36 -0.72 4.43
N ILE A 362 8.73 0.18 5.36
CA ILE A 362 9.99 0.94 5.32
C ILE A 362 11.18 0.00 5.26
N ARG A 363 11.21 -1.04 6.11
CA ARG A 363 12.26 -2.06 6.16
C ARG A 363 12.28 -2.97 4.93
N GLY A 364 11.21 -2.93 4.12
CA GLY A 364 11.02 -3.85 3.01
C GLY A 364 10.75 -5.26 3.51
N ASN A 365 9.97 -5.43 4.58
CA ASN A 365 9.48 -6.71 5.07
C ASN A 365 8.05 -6.97 4.57
N TRP A 366 7.66 -8.25 4.59
CA TRP A 366 6.27 -8.64 4.40
C TRP A 366 5.37 -8.01 5.47
N HIS A 367 4.25 -7.44 5.03
CA HIS A 367 3.26 -6.80 5.88
C HIS A 367 1.87 -6.82 5.24
N LEU A 368 0.87 -6.32 5.97
CA LEU A 368 -0.51 -6.26 5.50
C LEU A 368 -0.91 -4.80 5.28
N SER A 369 -1.25 -4.48 4.04
CA SER A 369 -1.76 -3.19 3.58
C SER A 369 -2.60 -3.37 2.31
N ALA A 370 -3.45 -2.39 2.01
CA ALA A 370 -4.20 -2.30 0.78
C ALA A 370 -3.39 -1.57 -0.28
N ASN A 371 -3.26 -2.18 -1.45
CA ASN A 371 -2.49 -1.66 -2.58
C ASN A 371 -3.31 -1.75 -3.85
N PHE A 372 -2.93 -0.99 -4.86
CA PHE A 372 -3.63 -0.97 -6.12
C PHE A 372 -3.59 -2.35 -6.78
N LEU A 373 -4.76 -2.87 -7.12
CA LEU A 373 -4.95 -4.20 -7.68
C LEU A 373 -6.17 -4.19 -8.60
N GLY A 374 -5.94 -3.99 -9.90
CA GLY A 374 -7.00 -4.04 -10.91
C GLY A 374 -8.04 -2.92 -10.82
N GLY A 375 -7.64 -1.71 -10.41
CA GLY A 375 -8.52 -0.53 -10.37
C GLY A 375 -9.09 -0.16 -9.00
N VAL A 376 -8.85 -0.99 -7.98
CA VAL A 376 -9.21 -0.71 -6.58
C VAL A 376 -7.99 -0.89 -5.68
N TYR A 377 -8.08 -0.43 -4.43
CA TYR A 377 -7.10 -0.76 -3.40
C TYR A 377 -7.58 -1.98 -2.62
N PHE A 378 -6.85 -3.08 -2.70
CA PHE A 378 -7.24 -4.36 -2.09
C PHE A 378 -6.19 -4.80 -1.08
N GLY A 379 -6.64 -5.17 0.12
CA GLY A 379 -5.79 -5.65 1.19
C GLY A 379 -5.25 -7.05 0.92
N ALA A 380 -3.93 -7.23 1.01
CA ALA A 380 -3.27 -8.53 1.01
C ALA A 380 -1.87 -8.44 1.65
N ALA A 381 -1.24 -9.59 1.89
CA ALA A 381 0.17 -9.64 2.26
C ALA A 381 1.03 -9.13 1.10
N ASN A 382 1.92 -8.19 1.39
CA ASN A 382 2.78 -7.56 0.39
C ASN A 382 4.09 -7.05 0.97
N GLN A 383 5.02 -6.72 0.08
CA GLN A 383 6.33 -6.15 0.39
C GLN A 383 6.61 -5.02 -0.61
N LEU A 384 7.12 -3.89 -0.11
CA LEU A 384 7.52 -2.77 -0.96
C LEU A 384 8.98 -2.95 -1.41
N LEU A 385 9.20 -3.20 -2.69
CA LEU A 385 10.50 -3.32 -3.34
C LEU A 385 10.92 -1.99 -3.99
N ALA A 386 12.13 -1.95 -4.57
CA ALA A 386 12.59 -0.76 -5.30
C ALA A 386 11.72 -0.47 -6.54
N SER A 387 11.24 -1.51 -7.20
CA SER A 387 10.41 -1.47 -8.41
C SER A 387 8.90 -1.42 -8.17
N GLY A 388 8.45 -1.26 -6.92
CA GLY A 388 7.04 -1.20 -6.54
C GLY A 388 6.61 -2.30 -5.56
N VAL A 389 5.31 -2.56 -5.50
CA VAL A 389 4.69 -3.50 -4.56
C VAL A 389 4.71 -4.93 -5.13
N GLU A 390 5.22 -5.89 -4.35
CA GLU A 390 5.05 -7.33 -4.62
C GLU A 390 4.02 -7.91 -3.66
N PHE A 391 3.05 -8.66 -4.20
CA PHE A 391 2.04 -9.37 -3.43
C PHE A 391 2.49 -10.80 -3.12
N GLU A 392 1.99 -11.36 -2.01
CA GLU A 392 2.17 -12.78 -1.71
C GLU A 392 1.36 -13.60 -2.73
N ARG A 393 2.04 -14.43 -3.50
CA ARG A 393 1.42 -15.27 -4.53
C ARG A 393 1.37 -16.70 -4.07
N LEU A 394 0.17 -17.26 -3.98
CA LEU A 394 -0.07 -18.60 -3.46
C LEU A 394 -0.93 -19.40 -4.44
N THR A 395 -0.88 -20.73 -4.36
CA THR A 395 -1.90 -21.55 -5.01
C THR A 395 -3.17 -21.52 -4.15
N LEU A 396 -4.02 -20.51 -4.36
CA LEU A 396 -5.20 -20.31 -3.52
C LEU A 396 -6.29 -21.35 -3.82
N PRO A 397 -6.95 -21.92 -2.78
CA PRO A 397 -8.13 -22.76 -2.97
C PRO A 397 -9.22 -22.04 -3.77
N VAL A 398 -9.87 -22.75 -4.70
CA VAL A 398 -10.93 -22.17 -5.55
C VAL A 398 -12.02 -21.45 -4.74
N PRO A 399 -12.58 -22.02 -3.66
CA PRO A 399 -13.63 -21.33 -2.89
C PRO A 399 -13.11 -20.06 -2.20
N LEU A 400 -11.84 -20.03 -1.76
CA LEU A 400 -11.23 -18.82 -1.24
C LEU A 400 -11.14 -17.76 -2.34
N MET A 401 -10.65 -18.12 -3.52
CA MET A 401 -10.50 -17.20 -4.64
C MET A 401 -11.84 -16.60 -5.09
N GLU A 402 -12.91 -17.38 -5.10
CA GLU A 402 -14.27 -16.89 -5.39
C GLU A 402 -14.71 -15.80 -4.39
N ARG A 403 -14.50 -16.03 -3.09
CA ARG A 403 -14.79 -15.02 -2.05
C ARG A 403 -13.93 -13.76 -2.21
N LEU A 404 -12.67 -13.90 -2.62
CA LEU A 404 -11.81 -12.74 -2.90
C LEU A 404 -12.33 -11.95 -4.11
N LYS A 405 -12.80 -12.63 -5.17
CA LYS A 405 -13.42 -11.99 -6.35
C LYS A 405 -14.68 -11.22 -5.96
N GLU A 406 -15.55 -11.80 -5.15
CA GLU A 406 -16.74 -11.11 -4.62
C GLU A 406 -16.37 -9.85 -3.81
N SER A 407 -15.36 -9.96 -2.93
CA SER A 407 -14.86 -8.84 -2.14
C SER A 407 -14.30 -7.71 -3.02
N HIS A 408 -13.51 -8.08 -4.03
CA HIS A 408 -12.92 -7.14 -4.99
C HIS A 408 -13.99 -6.41 -5.82
N HIS A 409 -14.95 -7.13 -6.40
CA HIS A 409 -16.09 -6.51 -7.09
C HIS A 409 -16.91 -5.60 -6.17
N GLY A 410 -17.04 -5.97 -4.88
CA GLY A 410 -17.70 -5.13 -3.89
C GLY A 410 -17.02 -3.78 -3.69
N LEU A 411 -15.69 -3.70 -3.83
CA LEU A 411 -14.96 -2.44 -3.79
C LEU A 411 -15.15 -1.62 -5.07
N GLU A 412 -15.17 -2.26 -6.24
CA GLU A 412 -15.42 -1.57 -7.51
C GLU A 412 -16.78 -0.84 -7.51
N ALA A 413 -17.77 -1.39 -6.81
CA ALA A 413 -19.13 -0.84 -6.73
C ALA A 413 -19.34 0.30 -5.71
N ILE A 414 -18.35 0.62 -4.87
CA ILE A 414 -18.46 1.71 -3.86
C ILE A 414 -18.27 3.10 -4.51
N LEU A 415 -17.75 3.13 -5.73
CA LEU A 415 -17.29 4.32 -6.44
C LEU A 415 -18.13 4.54 -7.70
#